data_AF-A0A7W0Y2Z4-F1
#
_entry.id   AF-A0A7W0Y2Z4-F1
#
_cell.length_a   1.000
_cell.length_b   1.000
_cell.length_c   1.000
_cell.angle_alpha   90.00
_cell.angle_beta   90.00
_cell.angle_gamma   90.00
#
_symmetry.space_group_name_H-M   'P 1'
#
loop_
_entity.id
_entity.type
_entity.pdbx_description
1 polymer ?
#
loop_
_entity_poly.entity_id
_entity_poly.type
_entity_poly.pdbx_seq_one_letter_code
_entity_poly.pdbx_strand_id
1 'polypeptide(L)'
;MVAPTRPSSGSSAGSSARASAPRPTTKPRRKKRRLRAFSIFRFIFLLLIYGASLGAAAIYLAVRTINAELPADLSQLLDYQPNRKSVVLSSDGEEIGAFSIENRRIVQLERMPPHLPAAFLSAEDRRFYKHGGFDLLGIGRAAWTNFKADGAVKQGGSTITQQIIKQTLLAGEEQIGALDLTPEEMVKEKKIRKYRRKMKELILSVRLERELTKAEILSIYLNHIYLGHGAYGVGAAAETYFGKEVEDLTVAEAAMLAGLVASPSKYAPHRNMQLARERQRYVLAHMKDDHYISDAEYQTALVEPIALVEESDLNHLASPYFVEHVRQLATKKYGNRPLFKGGLKFYSTLDLRMQAAAEGALRKGLESLDRKLGFRGPIGSVAQTQRGAWTGGPAHPITGATDDTSALADQLLPDQTYGAMVVELPRAGGIVVDLGPKRLPLIGPDAVDIRAWRGEKGETLKLGDLLPVRLVSKDEKKKDARDDGKELLALAQRPILQGSLVAMEPATGRVVAMVGGYDWTASQFDRATQA
;
A
#
# COMPACT_ATOMS: atom_id res chain seq x y z
N MET A 1 104.59 -4.76 55.11
CA MET A 1 104.00 -5.35 53.89
C MET A 1 102.50 -5.49 54.11
N VAL A 2 101.72 -4.95 53.17
CA VAL A 2 100.41 -5.44 52.69
C VAL A 2 99.26 -5.58 53.72
N ALA A 3 98.24 -4.73 53.51
CA ALA A 3 96.85 -4.83 53.99
C ALA A 3 96.19 -6.18 53.57
N PRO A 4 94.98 -6.63 54.02
CA PRO A 4 93.78 -5.80 54.21
C PRO A 4 92.66 -6.29 55.19
N THR A 5 91.54 -5.54 55.14
CA THR A 5 90.09 -5.87 55.38
C THR A 5 89.45 -5.94 56.79
N ARG A 6 88.79 -4.83 57.19
CA ARG A 6 87.33 -4.56 57.51
C ARG A 6 86.34 -5.73 57.83
N PRO A 7 85.12 -5.48 58.44
CA PRO A 7 84.76 -4.72 59.66
C PRO A 7 83.51 -5.28 60.46
N SER A 8 82.96 -4.46 61.39
CA SER A 8 81.68 -4.53 62.16
C SER A 8 81.83 -5.07 63.60
N SER A 9 81.19 -4.58 64.67
CA SER A 9 79.95 -3.80 64.89
C SER A 9 79.90 -3.26 66.35
N GLY A 10 78.96 -2.35 66.66
CA GLY A 10 78.44 -2.07 68.04
C GLY A 10 79.20 -1.03 68.87
N SER A 11 78.66 0.19 69.06
CA SER A 11 77.73 0.60 70.14
C SER A 11 78.45 1.09 71.41
N SER A 12 78.37 2.40 71.71
CA SER A 12 77.57 2.94 72.84
C SER A 12 78.06 4.29 73.35
N ALA A 13 77.06 5.08 73.77
CA ALA A 13 77.05 6.07 74.85
C ALA A 13 77.90 7.34 74.77
N GLY A 14 77.19 8.47 74.86
CA GLY A 14 77.77 9.79 75.11
C GLY A 14 76.68 10.83 75.33
N SER A 15 76.22 10.94 76.58
CA SER A 15 75.23 11.88 77.08
C SER A 15 75.72 13.34 77.02
N SER A 16 74.80 14.24 76.65
CA SER A 16 74.43 15.48 77.34
C SER A 16 74.15 16.62 76.34
N ALA A 17 73.01 17.30 76.52
CA ALA A 17 72.93 18.76 76.38
C ALA A 17 71.51 19.29 76.65
N ARG A 18 71.52 20.47 77.26
CA ARG A 18 70.44 21.36 77.67
C ARG A 18 69.50 21.83 76.54
N ALA A 19 68.25 22.03 76.96
CA ALA A 19 67.32 23.14 76.69
C ALA A 19 67.20 23.73 75.27
N SER A 20 65.98 23.65 74.70
CA SER A 20 65.42 24.70 73.82
C SER A 20 63.89 24.54 73.66
N ALA A 21 63.22 25.68 73.42
CA ALA A 21 61.78 25.96 73.53
C ALA A 21 60.83 25.12 72.65
N PRO A 22 59.51 25.04 72.95
CA PRO A 22 58.54 24.44 72.06
C PRO A 22 57.91 25.47 71.10
N ARG A 23 57.94 25.19 69.80
CA ARG A 23 56.93 25.55 68.79
C ARG A 23 56.62 24.28 67.97
N PRO A 24 55.56 24.25 67.14
CA PRO A 24 54.17 23.95 67.47
C PRO A 24 53.72 22.59 66.88
N THR A 25 52.83 21.83 67.54
CA THR A 25 52.25 20.60 66.94
C THR A 25 50.85 20.87 66.39
N THR A 26 50.76 20.98 65.06
CA THR A 26 49.48 21.02 64.35
C THR A 26 48.88 19.60 64.27
N LYS A 27 47.71 19.39 64.90
CA LYS A 27 46.93 18.13 64.80
C LYS A 27 46.18 18.05 63.45
N PRO A 28 45.94 16.84 62.91
CA PRO A 28 45.73 16.64 61.47
C PRO A 28 44.29 16.91 61.00
N ARG A 29 44.21 17.64 59.88
CA ARG A 29 43.03 18.06 59.08
C ARG A 29 42.21 16.93 58.42
N ARG A 30 42.25 15.67 58.86
CA ARG A 30 41.66 14.52 58.11
C ARG A 30 40.16 14.24 58.40
N LYS A 31 39.61 14.53 59.58
CA LYS A 31 38.18 14.28 59.89
C LYS A 31 37.19 15.24 59.21
N LYS A 32 37.59 16.49 58.93
CA LYS A 32 36.70 17.50 58.30
C LYS A 32 36.42 17.25 56.80
N ARG A 33 37.22 16.40 56.14
CA ARG A 33 37.10 16.15 54.69
C ARG A 33 36.01 15.10 54.35
N ARG A 34 35.81 14.09 55.21
CA ARG A 34 34.74 13.08 55.06
C ARG A 34 33.34 13.63 55.39
N LEU A 35 33.22 14.49 56.40
CA LEU A 35 31.96 15.17 56.75
C LEU A 35 31.49 16.16 55.65
N ARG A 36 32.41 16.83 54.96
CA ARG A 36 32.08 17.70 53.82
C ARG A 36 31.63 16.91 52.58
N ALA A 37 32.26 15.77 52.29
CA ALA A 37 31.84 14.90 51.18
C ALA A 37 30.43 14.33 51.39
N PHE A 38 30.08 13.94 52.62
CA PHE A 38 28.73 13.47 52.96
C PHE A 38 27.68 14.58 52.86
N SER A 39 28.04 15.82 53.22
CA SER A 39 27.18 16.99 53.07
C SER A 39 26.93 17.36 51.59
N ILE A 40 27.96 17.26 50.74
CA ILE A 40 27.83 17.49 49.28
C ILE A 40 26.95 16.40 48.65
N PHE A 41 27.14 15.13 49.00
CA PHE A 41 26.30 14.04 48.49
C PHE A 41 24.83 14.22 48.93
N ARG A 42 24.59 14.59 50.20
CA ARG A 42 23.24 14.91 50.69
C ARG A 42 22.62 16.10 49.97
N PHE A 43 23.40 17.14 49.69
CA PHE A 43 22.94 18.31 48.94
C PHE A 43 22.57 17.94 47.50
N ILE A 44 23.42 17.19 46.80
CA ILE A 44 23.13 16.69 45.43
C ILE A 44 21.88 15.79 45.44
N PHE A 45 21.75 14.90 46.42
CA PHE A 45 20.60 14.02 46.56
C PHE A 45 19.30 14.80 46.81
N LEU A 46 19.32 15.81 47.69
CA LEU A 46 18.18 16.69 47.93
C LEU A 46 17.84 17.54 46.70
N LEU A 47 18.84 17.99 45.94
CA LEU A 47 18.65 18.75 44.71
C LEU A 47 18.05 17.86 43.60
N LEU A 48 18.44 16.59 43.54
CA LEU A 48 17.84 15.59 42.65
C LEU A 48 16.38 15.30 43.04
N ILE A 49 16.08 15.13 44.33
CA ILE A 49 14.69 14.94 44.80
C ILE A 49 13.86 16.19 44.51
N TYR A 50 14.40 17.38 44.79
CA TYR A 50 13.71 18.63 44.51
C TYR A 50 13.45 18.81 43.01
N GLY A 51 14.46 18.55 42.17
CA GLY A 51 14.32 18.53 40.71
C GLY A 51 13.29 17.51 40.22
N ALA A 52 13.28 16.30 40.80
CA ALA A 52 12.28 15.28 40.48
C ALA A 52 10.87 15.70 40.90
N SER A 53 10.72 16.34 42.06
CA SER A 53 9.42 16.84 42.55
C SER A 53 8.87 17.98 41.70
N LEU A 54 9.73 18.93 41.30
CA LEU A 54 9.36 19.99 40.36
C LEU A 54 9.00 19.42 38.98
N GLY A 55 9.77 18.43 38.51
CA GLY A 55 9.47 17.70 37.29
C GLY A 55 8.13 16.99 37.35
N ALA A 56 7.83 16.31 38.46
CA ALA A 56 6.55 15.64 38.68
C ALA A 56 5.38 16.64 38.74
N ALA A 57 5.56 17.79 39.40
CA ALA A 57 4.55 18.85 39.43
C ALA A 57 4.29 19.44 38.04
N ALA A 58 5.35 19.68 37.25
CA ALA A 58 5.23 20.14 35.87
C ALA A 58 4.51 19.11 34.98
N ILE A 59 4.84 17.82 35.11
CA ILE A 59 4.15 16.73 34.39
C ILE A 59 2.68 16.67 34.81
N TYR A 60 2.39 16.73 36.11
CA TYR A 60 1.02 16.72 36.63
C TYR A 60 0.19 17.89 36.08
N LEU A 61 0.74 19.10 36.08
CA LEU A 61 0.09 20.28 35.51
C LEU A 61 -0.14 20.09 34.00
N ALA A 62 0.85 19.60 33.26
CA ALA A 62 0.73 19.35 31.83
C ALA A 62 -0.32 18.28 31.49
N VAL A 63 -0.38 17.21 32.28
CA VAL A 63 -1.43 16.19 32.13
C VAL A 63 -2.79 16.79 32.44
N ARG A 64 -2.91 17.57 33.52
CA ARG A 64 -4.18 18.20 33.91
C ARG A 64 -4.69 19.17 32.84
N THR A 65 -3.83 20.01 32.28
CA THR A 65 -4.22 20.96 31.23
C THR A 65 -4.62 20.26 29.94
N ILE A 66 -3.81 19.29 29.48
CA ILE A 66 -4.14 18.52 28.27
C ILE A 66 -5.43 17.72 28.48
N ASN A 67 -5.63 17.14 29.67
CA ASN A 67 -6.81 16.35 29.98
C ASN A 67 -8.11 17.16 29.96
N ALA A 68 -8.05 18.46 30.27
CA ALA A 68 -9.19 19.36 30.18
C ALA A 68 -9.62 19.64 28.72
N GLU A 69 -8.72 19.45 27.76
CA GLU A 69 -9.00 19.61 26.32
C GLU A 69 -9.46 18.32 25.63
N LEU A 70 -9.40 17.19 26.34
CA LEU A 70 -9.77 15.89 25.79
C LEU A 70 -11.28 15.65 25.96
N PRO A 71 -11.93 14.97 24.99
CA PRO A 71 -13.33 14.59 25.12
C PRO A 71 -13.51 13.74 26.39
N ALA A 72 -14.53 14.09 27.18
CA ALA A 72 -14.85 13.39 28.43
C ALA A 72 -15.43 12.00 28.18
N ASP A 73 -16.13 11.83 27.07
CA ASP A 73 -16.82 10.61 26.68
C ASP A 73 -16.15 9.99 25.44
N LEU A 74 -15.74 8.73 25.56
CA LEU A 74 -15.16 7.94 24.46
C LEU A 74 -16.19 7.04 23.78
N SER A 75 -17.46 7.10 24.17
CA SER A 75 -18.57 6.34 23.56
C SER A 75 -18.70 6.55 22.06
N GLN A 76 -18.19 7.64 21.50
CA GLN A 76 -18.07 7.84 20.05
C GLN A 76 -17.21 6.79 19.34
N LEU A 77 -16.31 6.10 20.05
CA LEU A 77 -15.56 4.96 19.54
C LEU A 77 -16.39 3.66 19.54
N LEU A 78 -17.37 3.55 20.43
CA LEU A 78 -18.33 2.45 20.50
C LEU A 78 -19.44 2.60 19.44
N ASP A 79 -19.96 3.81 19.26
CA ASP A 79 -21.00 4.15 18.28
C ASP A 79 -20.42 4.57 16.91
N TYR A 80 -19.29 3.98 16.53
CA TYR A 80 -18.65 4.28 15.26
C TYR A 80 -19.50 3.77 14.08
N GLN A 81 -20.27 4.65 13.45
CA GLN A 81 -20.88 4.37 12.15
C GLN A 81 -19.85 4.64 11.04
N PRO A 82 -19.33 3.60 10.35
CA PRO A 82 -18.40 3.79 9.25
C PRO A 82 -19.05 4.62 8.14
N ASN A 83 -18.21 5.36 7.42
CA ASN A 83 -18.61 6.02 6.18
C ASN A 83 -19.17 4.94 5.24
N ARG A 84 -20.42 5.11 4.80
CA ARG A 84 -21.06 4.16 3.88
C ARG A 84 -20.74 4.57 2.45
N LYS A 85 -20.32 3.61 1.61
CA LYS A 85 -20.15 3.86 0.17
C LYS A 85 -21.49 4.33 -0.41
N SER A 86 -21.46 5.38 -1.22
CA SER A 86 -22.62 5.71 -2.03
C SER A 86 -22.61 4.83 -3.27
N VAL A 87 -23.75 4.33 -3.69
CA VAL A 87 -23.87 3.41 -4.82
C VAL A 87 -24.67 4.04 -5.95
N VAL A 88 -24.31 3.71 -7.18
CA VAL A 88 -25.04 4.07 -8.40
C VAL A 88 -25.71 2.80 -8.92
N LEU A 89 -27.01 2.90 -9.13
CA LEU A 89 -27.85 1.80 -9.61
C LEU A 89 -28.31 2.09 -11.04
N SER A 90 -28.36 1.07 -11.88
CA SER A 90 -29.02 1.11 -13.19
C SER A 90 -30.54 1.29 -13.06
N SER A 91 -31.23 1.41 -14.20
CA SER A 91 -32.69 1.55 -14.25
C SER A 91 -33.46 0.33 -13.73
N ASP A 92 -32.84 -0.86 -13.79
CA ASP A 92 -33.31 -2.15 -13.26
C ASP A 92 -32.80 -2.46 -11.83
N GLY A 93 -31.96 -1.59 -11.26
CA GLY A 93 -31.55 -1.67 -9.85
C GLY A 93 -30.24 -2.41 -9.58
N GLU A 94 -29.48 -2.78 -10.61
CA GLU A 94 -28.14 -3.38 -10.47
C GLU A 94 -27.11 -2.30 -10.09
N GLU A 95 -26.13 -2.64 -9.25
CA GLU A 95 -25.03 -1.72 -8.90
C GLU A 95 -24.07 -1.58 -10.08
N ILE A 96 -24.05 -0.39 -10.67
CA ILE A 96 -23.18 -0.06 -11.82
C ILE A 96 -21.93 0.71 -11.42
N GLY A 97 -21.83 1.11 -10.15
CA GLY A 97 -20.66 1.77 -9.60
C GLY A 97 -20.87 2.26 -8.18
N ALA A 98 -19.77 2.65 -7.52
CA ALA A 98 -19.81 3.19 -6.17
C ALA A 98 -18.84 4.36 -6.00
N PHE A 99 -19.22 5.28 -5.12
CA PHE A 99 -18.40 6.39 -4.67
C PHE A 99 -18.05 6.17 -3.20
N SER A 100 -16.77 5.88 -2.95
CA SER A 100 -16.24 5.83 -1.59
C SER A 100 -14.81 6.36 -1.54
N ILE A 101 -14.46 7.05 -0.46
CA ILE A 101 -13.06 7.30 -0.09
C ILE A 101 -12.51 6.11 0.72
N GLU A 102 -13.39 5.33 1.33
CA GLU A 102 -13.07 4.29 2.32
C GLU A 102 -13.97 3.07 2.06
N ASN A 103 -13.46 2.03 1.40
CA ASN A 103 -14.09 0.72 1.36
C ASN A 103 -13.95 0.10 2.77
N ARG A 104 -15.08 -0.18 3.44
CA ARG A 104 -15.12 -0.71 4.80
C ARG A 104 -16.10 -1.87 4.86
N ARG A 105 -15.63 -3.00 5.39
CA ARG A 105 -16.45 -4.17 5.70
C ARG A 105 -16.19 -4.57 7.14
N ILE A 106 -17.18 -4.32 8.00
CA ILE A 106 -17.06 -4.65 9.43
C ILE A 106 -17.21 -6.16 9.60
N VAL A 107 -16.22 -6.76 10.24
CA VAL A 107 -16.19 -8.18 10.59
C VAL A 107 -16.02 -8.30 12.09
N GLN A 108 -16.83 -9.15 12.72
CA GLN A 108 -16.71 -9.46 14.15
C GLN A 108 -15.41 -10.23 14.40
N LEU A 109 -14.76 -9.97 15.54
CA LEU A 109 -13.46 -10.57 15.84
C LEU A 109 -13.53 -12.11 15.87
N GLU A 110 -14.67 -12.65 16.30
CA GLU A 110 -14.95 -14.09 16.40
C GLU A 110 -15.07 -14.78 15.04
N ARG A 111 -15.38 -14.01 13.99
CA ARG A 111 -15.40 -14.49 12.60
C ARG A 111 -14.01 -14.43 11.95
N MET A 112 -13.05 -13.73 12.56
CA MET A 112 -11.69 -13.65 12.02
C MET A 112 -10.94 -14.94 12.38
N PRO A 113 -10.19 -15.54 11.44
CA PRO A 113 -9.40 -16.71 11.76
C PRO A 113 -8.27 -16.32 12.74
N PRO A 114 -7.90 -17.18 13.73
CA PRO A 114 -7.00 -16.79 14.82
C PRO A 114 -5.64 -16.24 14.39
N HIS A 115 -5.11 -16.71 13.27
CA HIS A 115 -3.84 -16.24 12.72
C HIS A 115 -3.91 -14.80 12.19
N LEU A 116 -5.09 -14.29 11.84
CA LEU A 116 -5.24 -12.93 11.33
C LEU A 116 -4.97 -11.87 12.42
N PRO A 117 -5.69 -11.84 13.56
CA PRO A 117 -5.34 -10.94 14.65
C PRO A 117 -3.90 -11.16 15.13
N ALA A 118 -3.43 -12.41 15.19
CA ALA A 118 -2.06 -12.74 15.57
C ALA A 118 -1.00 -12.08 14.66
N ALA A 119 -1.22 -12.04 13.34
CA ALA A 119 -0.30 -11.39 12.40
C ALA A 119 -0.13 -9.90 12.71
N PHE A 120 -1.23 -9.19 12.98
CA PHE A 120 -1.20 -7.78 13.35
C PHE A 120 -0.54 -7.55 14.72
N LEU A 121 -0.86 -8.39 15.70
CA LEU A 121 -0.24 -8.33 17.03
C LEU A 121 1.28 -8.54 16.95
N SER A 122 1.74 -9.54 16.20
CA SER A 122 3.17 -9.82 16.02
C SER A 122 3.91 -8.71 15.27
N ALA A 123 3.26 -8.09 14.29
CA ALA A 123 3.85 -7.00 13.50
C ALA A 123 3.94 -5.67 14.26
N GLU A 124 2.90 -5.33 15.02
CA GLU A 124 2.72 -3.97 15.57
C GLU A 124 2.88 -3.92 17.10
N ASP A 125 2.37 -4.91 17.85
CA ASP A 125 2.28 -4.85 19.31
C ASP A 125 2.30 -6.24 19.99
N ARG A 126 3.49 -6.85 20.05
CA ARG A 126 3.72 -8.20 20.63
C ARG A 126 3.29 -8.34 22.10
N ARG A 127 3.09 -7.22 22.80
CA ARG A 127 2.71 -7.19 24.22
C ARG A 127 1.36 -6.54 24.45
N PHE A 128 0.53 -6.49 23.42
CA PHE A 128 -0.80 -5.91 23.48
C PHE A 128 -1.57 -6.34 24.73
N TYR A 129 -1.63 -7.65 25.04
CA TYR A 129 -2.34 -8.16 26.21
C TYR A 129 -1.66 -7.93 27.57
N LYS A 130 -0.42 -7.43 27.60
CA LYS A 130 0.41 -7.28 28.81
C LYS A 130 0.52 -5.84 29.33
N HIS A 131 0.00 -4.85 28.60
CA HIS A 131 0.02 -3.45 29.01
C HIS A 131 -1.37 -2.83 29.05
N GLY A 132 -1.56 -1.73 29.80
CA GLY A 132 -2.83 -0.99 29.88
C GLY A 132 -2.81 0.32 29.10
N GLY A 133 -2.71 0.24 27.76
CA GLY A 133 -2.74 1.39 26.86
C GLY A 133 -1.41 1.84 26.27
N PHE A 134 -0.28 1.65 26.94
CA PHE A 134 1.04 1.97 26.40
C PHE A 134 2.12 1.03 26.94
N ASP A 135 3.15 0.79 26.14
CA ASP A 135 4.14 -0.23 26.45
C ASP A 135 5.49 0.35 26.91
N LEU A 136 5.70 0.49 28.22
CA LEU A 136 6.92 1.10 28.79
C LEU A 136 8.22 0.42 28.35
N LEU A 137 8.30 -0.91 28.47
CA LEU A 137 9.53 -1.61 28.04
C LEU A 137 9.62 -1.67 26.50
N GLY A 138 8.50 -1.47 25.78
CA GLY A 138 8.46 -1.39 24.32
C GLY A 138 9.07 -0.08 23.82
N ILE A 139 8.68 1.02 24.46
CA ILE A 139 9.26 2.35 24.26
C ILE A 139 10.76 2.31 24.60
N GLY A 140 11.14 1.72 25.73
CA GLY A 140 12.55 1.58 26.13
C GLY A 140 13.39 0.77 25.13
N ARG A 141 12.86 -0.36 24.67
CA ARG A 141 13.50 -1.19 23.64
C ARG A 141 13.66 -0.44 22.31
N ALA A 142 12.59 0.21 21.84
CA ALA A 142 12.63 0.97 20.59
C ALA A 142 13.63 2.14 20.67
N ALA A 143 13.70 2.84 21.81
CA ALA A 143 14.68 3.90 22.04
C ALA A 143 16.12 3.36 21.98
N TRP A 144 16.40 2.22 22.60
CA TRP A 144 17.71 1.58 22.55
C TRP A 144 18.10 1.10 21.15
N THR A 145 17.18 0.44 20.44
CA THR A 145 17.40 -0.01 19.05
C THR A 145 17.66 1.16 18.10
N ASN A 146 16.88 2.25 18.23
CA ASN A 146 17.03 3.43 17.39
C ASN A 146 18.30 4.23 17.74
N PHE A 147 18.74 4.23 19.01
CA PHE A 147 20.02 4.84 19.41
C PHE A 147 21.24 4.11 18.81
N LYS A 148 21.15 2.78 18.66
CA LYS A 148 22.19 1.96 18.02
C LYS A 148 22.15 1.97 16.49
N ALA A 149 21.12 2.55 15.88
CA ALA A 149 21.00 2.65 14.44
C ALA A 149 21.59 3.98 13.94
N ASP A 150 22.34 3.96 12.84
CA ASP A 150 22.97 5.12 12.22
C ASP A 150 21.94 6.08 11.58
N GLY A 151 21.11 6.72 12.41
CA GLY A 151 20.14 7.74 12.00
C GLY A 151 18.81 7.24 11.41
N ALA A 152 18.65 5.93 11.18
CA ALA A 152 17.41 5.34 10.68
C ALA A 152 16.52 4.81 11.82
N VAL A 153 15.24 5.22 11.85
CA VAL A 153 14.23 4.66 12.77
C VAL A 153 13.91 3.22 12.34
N LYS A 154 14.35 2.24 13.12
CA LYS A 154 14.16 0.80 12.82
C LYS A 154 12.91 0.22 13.47
N GLN A 155 12.47 0.77 14.61
CA GLN A 155 11.30 0.28 15.34
C GLN A 155 10.42 1.42 15.86
N GLY A 156 9.10 1.24 15.71
CA GLY A 156 8.08 2.07 16.36
C GLY A 156 7.87 1.67 17.82
N GLY A 157 7.46 2.63 18.66
CA GLY A 157 7.15 2.41 20.07
C GLY A 157 5.70 2.68 20.44
N SER A 158 4.81 2.83 19.44
CA SER A 158 3.39 3.09 19.67
C SER A 158 2.61 1.78 19.74
N THR A 159 1.71 1.65 20.72
CA THR A 159 0.81 0.48 20.87
C THR A 159 -0.39 0.57 19.93
N ILE A 160 -1.08 -0.56 19.70
CA ILE A 160 -2.32 -0.59 18.91
C ILE A 160 -3.35 0.40 19.44
N THR A 161 -3.54 0.45 20.77
CA THR A 161 -4.45 1.39 21.44
C THR A 161 -4.13 2.85 21.09
N GLN A 162 -2.83 3.22 21.09
CA GLN A 162 -2.41 4.56 20.69
C GLN A 162 -2.65 4.84 19.20
N GLN A 163 -2.48 3.83 18.34
CA GLN A 163 -2.74 3.97 16.91
C GLN A 163 -4.23 4.24 16.62
N ILE A 164 -5.14 3.53 17.29
CA ILE A 164 -6.59 3.76 17.17
C ILE A 164 -6.91 5.21 17.50
N ILE A 165 -6.44 5.71 18.65
CA ILE A 165 -6.70 7.09 19.09
C ILE A 165 -6.16 8.11 18.10
N LYS A 166 -4.95 7.88 17.58
CA LYS A 166 -4.35 8.75 16.57
C LYS A 166 -5.22 8.80 15.30
N GLN A 167 -5.72 7.66 14.85
CA GLN A 167 -6.47 7.52 13.60
C GLN A 167 -7.94 7.94 13.69
N THR A 168 -8.51 7.95 14.90
CA THR A 168 -9.92 8.29 15.14
C THR A 168 -10.04 9.67 15.80
N LEU A 169 -9.82 9.75 17.11
CA LEU A 169 -10.07 10.94 17.94
C LEU A 169 -9.16 12.12 17.57
N LEU A 170 -7.94 11.86 17.09
CA LEU A 170 -6.94 12.89 16.79
C LEU A 170 -6.65 13.04 15.29
N ALA A 171 -7.47 12.45 14.41
CA ALA A 171 -7.24 12.40 12.96
C ALA A 171 -7.09 13.78 12.29
N GLY A 172 -7.71 14.81 12.87
CA GLY A 172 -7.69 16.19 12.34
C GLY A 172 -6.55 17.08 12.86
N GLU A 173 -5.81 16.69 13.90
CA GLU A 173 -4.82 17.57 14.55
C GLU A 173 -3.54 17.78 13.71
N GLU A 174 -3.33 17.01 12.64
CA GLU A 174 -2.15 17.17 11.75
C GLU A 174 -2.26 18.32 10.74
N GLN A 175 -3.44 18.91 10.53
CA GLN A 175 -3.60 19.99 9.55
C GLN A 175 -2.98 21.30 10.04
N ILE A 176 -2.10 21.86 9.20
CA ILE A 176 -1.43 23.15 9.44
C ILE A 176 -2.09 24.19 8.53
N GLY A 177 -2.62 25.26 9.10
CA GLY A 177 -2.82 26.52 8.37
C GLY A 177 -1.44 27.18 8.24
N ALA A 178 -0.84 27.11 7.05
CA ALA A 178 0.55 27.53 6.83
C ALA A 178 0.69 29.03 6.48
N LEU A 179 -0.24 29.88 6.90
CA LEU A 179 -0.33 31.21 6.27
C LEU A 179 0.80 32.18 6.64
N ASP A 180 1.51 32.03 7.76
CA ASP A 180 2.46 33.08 8.22
C ASP A 180 3.73 32.57 8.95
N LEU A 181 4.18 31.33 8.74
CA LEU A 181 5.34 30.75 9.47
C LEU A 181 6.57 30.56 8.56
N THR A 182 7.76 30.89 9.07
CA THR A 182 9.03 30.55 8.41
C THR A 182 9.29 29.03 8.43
N PRO A 183 10.14 28.47 7.54
CA PRO A 183 10.45 27.04 7.53
C PRO A 183 10.96 26.49 8.87
N GLU A 184 11.77 27.26 9.60
CA GLU A 184 12.30 26.85 10.90
C GLU A 184 11.22 26.84 12.00
N GLU A 185 10.38 27.88 12.02
CA GLU A 185 9.26 27.97 12.95
C GLU A 185 8.23 26.86 12.69
N MET A 186 7.98 26.53 11.42
CA MET A 186 7.15 25.38 11.04
C MET A 186 7.70 24.07 11.60
N VAL A 187 9.01 23.83 11.53
CA VAL A 187 9.63 22.61 12.08
C VAL A 187 9.48 22.56 13.59
N LYS A 188 9.72 23.68 14.28
CA LYS A 188 9.56 23.79 15.73
C LYS A 188 8.11 23.57 16.16
N GLU A 189 7.16 24.22 15.50
CA GLU A 189 5.73 24.11 15.78
C GLU A 189 5.21 22.70 15.50
N LYS A 190 5.59 22.08 14.37
CA LYS A 190 5.32 20.66 14.06
C LYS A 190 5.82 19.75 15.19
N LYS A 191 7.02 20.02 15.70
CA LYS A 191 7.62 19.22 16.78
C LYS A 191 6.84 19.36 18.09
N ILE A 192 6.48 20.59 18.47
CA ILE A 192 5.69 20.87 19.69
C ILE A 192 4.31 20.19 19.60
N ARG A 193 3.59 20.36 18.49
CA ARG A 193 2.28 19.71 18.28
C ARG A 193 2.40 18.20 18.28
N LYS A 194 3.43 17.63 17.65
CA LYS A 194 3.69 16.18 17.66
C LYS A 194 3.86 15.65 19.09
N TYR A 195 4.60 16.36 19.96
CA TYR A 195 4.73 15.95 21.36
C TYR A 195 3.41 16.09 22.13
N ARG A 196 2.69 17.21 21.96
CA ARG A 196 1.38 17.41 22.60
C ARG A 196 0.38 16.33 22.19
N ARG A 197 0.29 16.02 20.90
CA ARG A 197 -0.53 14.91 20.39
C ARG A 197 -0.08 13.59 20.99
N LYS A 198 1.23 13.31 21.09
CA LYS A 198 1.72 12.06 21.68
C LYS A 198 1.37 11.94 23.17
N MET A 199 1.32 13.04 23.91
CA MET A 199 0.81 13.07 25.28
C MET A 199 -0.69 12.82 25.33
N LYS A 200 -1.48 13.40 24.40
CA LYS A 200 -2.92 13.11 24.25
C LYS A 200 -3.16 11.62 23.97
N GLU A 201 -2.43 11.03 23.02
CA GLU A 201 -2.47 9.60 22.71
C GLU A 201 -2.21 8.74 23.96
N LEU A 202 -1.24 9.13 24.81
CA LEU A 202 -0.91 8.40 26.04
C LEU A 202 -2.03 8.47 27.09
N ILE A 203 -2.59 9.66 27.33
CA ILE A 203 -3.67 9.86 28.32
C ILE A 203 -4.94 9.14 27.86
N LEU A 204 -5.30 9.31 26.59
CA LEU A 204 -6.46 8.66 26.01
C LEU A 204 -6.30 7.15 25.95
N SER A 205 -5.09 6.60 25.73
CA SER A 205 -4.92 5.15 25.64
C SER A 205 -5.15 4.46 26.97
N VAL A 206 -4.71 5.08 28.07
CA VAL A 206 -5.00 4.57 29.43
C VAL A 206 -6.49 4.67 29.73
N ARG A 207 -7.18 5.73 29.29
CA ARG A 207 -8.63 5.86 29.48
C ARG A 207 -9.40 4.81 28.68
N LEU A 208 -9.07 4.66 27.39
CA LEU A 208 -9.72 3.71 26.50
C LEU A 208 -9.62 2.27 27.02
N GLU A 209 -8.46 1.90 27.57
CA GLU A 209 -8.23 0.56 28.15
C GLU A 209 -8.92 0.32 29.50
N ARG A 210 -9.47 1.35 30.13
CA ARG A 210 -10.34 1.20 31.32
C ARG A 210 -11.80 1.02 30.94
N GLU A 211 -12.18 1.51 29.77
CA GLU A 211 -13.56 1.49 29.29
C GLU A 211 -13.83 0.31 28.36
N LEU A 212 -12.82 -0.14 27.59
CA LEU A 212 -12.93 -1.23 26.64
C LEU A 212 -12.03 -2.41 27.00
N THR A 213 -12.51 -3.60 26.68
CA THR A 213 -11.73 -4.83 26.74
C THR A 213 -10.69 -4.88 25.60
N LYS A 214 -9.66 -5.72 25.79
CA LYS A 214 -8.64 -5.96 24.76
C LYS A 214 -9.23 -6.48 23.45
N ALA A 215 -10.26 -7.32 23.53
CA ALA A 215 -10.94 -7.88 22.36
C ALA A 215 -11.65 -6.77 21.58
N GLU A 216 -12.39 -5.87 22.25
CA GLU A 216 -13.06 -4.74 21.61
C GLU A 216 -12.05 -3.78 20.96
N ILE A 217 -10.95 -3.44 21.65
CA ILE A 217 -9.90 -2.58 21.11
C ILE A 217 -9.28 -3.21 19.85
N LEU A 218 -8.98 -4.51 19.89
CA LEU A 218 -8.43 -5.23 18.74
C LEU A 218 -9.43 -5.31 17.58
N SER A 219 -10.70 -5.56 17.87
CA SER A 219 -11.78 -5.56 16.89
C SER A 219 -11.91 -4.20 16.19
N ILE A 220 -11.94 -3.11 16.97
CA ILE A 220 -11.99 -1.73 16.42
C ILE A 220 -10.77 -1.48 15.55
N TYR A 221 -9.57 -1.84 16.02
CA TYR A 221 -8.34 -1.65 15.25
C TYR A 221 -8.38 -2.38 13.91
N LEU A 222 -8.69 -3.69 13.92
CA LEU A 222 -8.70 -4.52 12.71
C LEU A 222 -9.79 -4.08 11.72
N ASN A 223 -10.88 -3.47 12.18
CA ASN A 223 -11.93 -2.93 11.31
C ASN A 223 -11.68 -1.48 10.86
N HIS A 224 -10.69 -0.80 11.42
CA HIS A 224 -10.44 0.61 11.15
C HIS A 224 -9.15 0.87 10.37
N ILE A 225 -8.13 0.03 10.57
CA ILE A 225 -6.79 0.26 10.04
C ILE A 225 -6.79 0.42 8.51
N TYR A 226 -6.16 1.47 8.00
CA TYR A 226 -6.02 1.68 6.56
C TYR A 226 -4.96 0.75 5.98
N LEU A 227 -5.34 -0.07 4.99
CA LEU A 227 -4.49 -1.09 4.40
C LEU A 227 -4.15 -0.82 2.92
N GLY A 228 -4.52 0.34 2.37
CA GLY A 228 -4.21 0.71 0.97
C GLY A 228 -5.41 0.52 0.04
N HIS A 229 -5.33 1.05 -1.19
CA HIS A 229 -6.39 0.98 -2.22
C HIS A 229 -7.79 1.36 -1.70
N GLY A 230 -7.87 2.33 -0.79
CA GLY A 230 -9.14 2.71 -0.16
C GLY A 230 -9.72 1.65 0.78
N ALA A 231 -9.08 0.51 1.02
CA ALA A 231 -9.51 -0.50 1.98
C ALA A 231 -9.16 -0.09 3.43
N TYR A 232 -10.21 0.05 4.24
CA TYR A 232 -10.13 0.29 5.68
C TYR A 232 -10.71 -0.91 6.42
N GLY A 233 -9.86 -1.52 7.22
CA GLY A 233 -10.11 -2.75 7.94
C GLY A 233 -9.78 -4.01 7.13
N VAL A 234 -9.55 -5.10 7.85
CA VAL A 234 -9.16 -6.40 7.29
C VAL A 234 -10.24 -6.99 6.38
N GLY A 235 -11.52 -6.71 6.64
CA GLY A 235 -12.63 -7.15 5.79
C GLY A 235 -12.57 -6.59 4.39
N ALA A 236 -12.43 -5.26 4.28
CA ALA A 236 -12.32 -4.62 2.98
C ALA A 236 -11.02 -5.02 2.27
N ALA A 237 -9.93 -5.21 3.03
CA ALA A 237 -8.65 -5.60 2.45
C ALA A 237 -8.62 -7.05 1.95
N ALA A 238 -9.30 -7.99 2.61
CA ALA A 238 -9.43 -9.37 2.13
C ALA A 238 -10.09 -9.43 0.75
N GLU A 239 -11.19 -8.69 0.58
CA GLU A 239 -11.92 -8.56 -0.68
C GLU A 239 -11.09 -7.81 -1.72
N THR A 240 -10.49 -6.68 -1.34
CA THR A 240 -9.71 -5.82 -2.25
C THR A 240 -8.43 -6.48 -2.75
N TYR A 241 -7.72 -7.26 -1.93
CA TYR A 241 -6.45 -7.86 -2.35
C TYR A 241 -6.62 -9.28 -2.88
N PHE A 242 -7.54 -10.08 -2.31
CA PHE A 242 -7.63 -11.52 -2.59
C PHE A 242 -9.00 -11.98 -3.07
N GLY A 243 -10.03 -11.13 -3.03
CA GLY A 243 -11.38 -11.49 -3.46
C GLY A 243 -12.03 -12.51 -2.53
N LYS A 244 -11.58 -12.56 -1.28
CA LYS A 244 -11.97 -13.54 -0.28
C LYS A 244 -12.72 -12.90 0.88
N GLU A 245 -13.53 -13.72 1.54
CA GLU A 245 -14.02 -13.43 2.88
C GLU A 245 -12.87 -13.55 3.90
N VAL A 246 -12.99 -12.89 5.04
CA VAL A 246 -11.91 -12.82 6.04
C VAL A 246 -11.60 -14.18 6.66
N GLU A 247 -12.63 -15.00 6.79
CA GLU A 247 -12.61 -16.38 7.28
C GLU A 247 -11.69 -17.27 6.45
N ASP A 248 -11.55 -16.98 5.15
CA ASP A 248 -10.85 -17.81 4.17
C ASP A 248 -9.40 -17.36 3.96
N LEU A 249 -8.95 -16.33 4.69
CA LEU A 249 -7.57 -15.86 4.59
C LEU A 249 -6.60 -16.90 5.14
N THR A 250 -5.51 -17.14 4.41
CA THR A 250 -4.42 -18.00 4.87
C THR A 250 -3.47 -17.27 5.82
N VAL A 251 -2.54 -18.00 6.45
CA VAL A 251 -1.46 -17.41 7.26
C VAL A 251 -0.60 -16.47 6.42
N ALA A 252 -0.31 -16.84 5.17
CA ALA A 252 0.46 -16.02 4.25
C ALA A 252 -0.27 -14.70 3.94
N GLU A 253 -1.56 -14.78 3.59
CA GLU A 253 -2.37 -13.60 3.25
C GLU A 253 -2.57 -12.67 4.46
N ALA A 254 -2.82 -13.23 5.65
CA ALA A 254 -2.90 -12.46 6.89
C ALA A 254 -1.59 -11.71 7.21
N ALA A 255 -0.45 -12.38 7.05
CA ALA A 255 0.87 -11.77 7.24
C ALA A 255 1.16 -10.69 6.18
N MET A 256 0.65 -10.85 4.96
CA MET A 256 0.75 -9.85 3.91
C MET A 256 -0.02 -8.59 4.31
N LEU A 257 -1.29 -8.73 4.73
CA LEU A 257 -2.13 -7.60 5.17
C LEU A 257 -1.52 -6.87 6.38
N ALA A 258 -1.08 -7.61 7.40
CA ALA A 258 -0.42 -7.02 8.57
C ALA A 258 0.88 -6.28 8.19
N GLY A 259 1.57 -6.73 7.14
CA GLY A 259 2.75 -6.06 6.61
C GLY A 259 2.47 -4.66 6.05
N LEU A 260 1.26 -4.42 5.54
CA LEU A 260 0.86 -3.16 4.91
C LEU A 260 0.82 -2.00 5.91
N VAL A 261 0.49 -2.26 7.18
CA VAL A 261 0.31 -1.24 8.23
C VAL A 261 1.47 -0.24 8.30
N ALA A 262 2.71 -0.74 8.16
CA ALA A 262 3.89 0.10 8.26
C ALA A 262 3.97 1.17 7.16
N SER A 263 3.51 0.85 5.94
CA SER A 263 3.43 1.79 4.83
C SER A 263 2.56 1.20 3.71
N PRO A 264 1.23 1.42 3.76
CA PRO A 264 0.29 0.73 2.87
C PRO A 264 0.60 0.94 1.39
N SER A 265 0.96 2.16 1.00
CA SER A 265 1.32 2.47 -0.39
C SER A 265 2.66 1.88 -0.82
N LYS A 266 3.63 1.75 0.09
CA LYS A 266 4.98 1.23 -0.26
C LYS A 266 4.97 -0.29 -0.40
N TYR A 267 4.26 -0.96 0.48
CA TYR A 267 4.19 -2.42 0.56
C TYR A 267 2.96 -3.01 -0.15
N ALA A 268 2.20 -2.20 -0.89
CA ALA A 268 1.07 -2.65 -1.69
C ALA A 268 1.50 -3.73 -2.71
N PRO A 269 0.92 -4.95 -2.69
CA PRO A 269 1.29 -6.05 -3.58
C PRO A 269 1.13 -5.72 -5.07
N HIS A 270 0.07 -5.02 -5.47
CA HIS A 270 -0.13 -4.57 -6.87
C HIS A 270 0.95 -3.60 -7.36
N ARG A 271 1.57 -2.85 -6.45
CA ARG A 271 2.60 -1.87 -6.80
C ARG A 271 4.00 -2.47 -6.83
N ASN A 272 4.32 -3.28 -5.83
CA ASN A 272 5.62 -3.94 -5.72
C ASN A 272 5.51 -5.22 -4.88
N MET A 273 5.26 -6.33 -5.56
CA MET A 273 5.12 -7.64 -4.95
C MET A 273 6.38 -8.10 -4.22
N GLN A 274 7.57 -7.71 -4.67
CA GLN A 274 8.83 -8.07 -4.01
C GLN A 274 8.93 -7.44 -2.61
N LEU A 275 8.71 -6.13 -2.51
CA LEU A 275 8.72 -5.41 -1.23
C LEU A 275 7.59 -5.89 -0.30
N ALA A 276 6.43 -6.20 -0.87
CA ALA A 276 5.31 -6.77 -0.13
C ALA A 276 5.69 -8.13 0.49
N ARG A 277 6.29 -9.03 -0.29
CA ARG A 277 6.81 -10.33 0.18
C ARG A 277 7.91 -10.19 1.22
N GLU A 278 8.85 -9.27 1.06
CA GLU A 278 9.88 -9.01 2.09
C GLU A 278 9.24 -8.60 3.43
N ARG A 279 8.23 -7.73 3.37
CA ARG A 279 7.50 -7.29 4.56
C ARG A 279 6.63 -8.41 5.15
N GLN A 280 6.02 -9.24 4.31
CA GLN A 280 5.29 -10.43 4.73
C GLN A 280 6.20 -11.41 5.49
N ARG A 281 7.39 -11.71 4.97
CA ARG A 281 8.37 -12.61 5.64
C ARG A 281 8.76 -12.08 7.01
N TYR A 282 8.93 -10.76 7.13
CA TYR A 282 9.17 -10.12 8.42
C TYR A 282 8.05 -10.39 9.42
N VAL A 283 6.77 -10.29 9.00
CA VAL A 283 5.63 -10.59 9.86
C VAL A 283 5.58 -12.08 10.21
N LEU A 284 5.73 -12.98 9.24
CA LEU A 284 5.75 -14.43 9.45
C LEU A 284 6.81 -14.86 10.46
N ALA A 285 8.02 -14.27 10.38
CA ALA A 285 9.10 -14.55 11.32
C ALA A 285 8.71 -14.13 12.75
N HIS A 286 8.05 -12.98 12.90
CA HIS A 286 7.54 -12.54 14.19
C HIS A 286 6.39 -13.40 14.72
N MET A 287 5.46 -13.85 13.87
CA MET A 287 4.41 -14.78 14.27
C MET A 287 4.97 -16.10 14.80
N LYS A 288 6.02 -16.62 14.15
CA LYS A 288 6.74 -17.81 14.61
C LYS A 288 7.45 -17.55 15.95
N ASP A 289 8.19 -16.45 16.06
CA ASP A 289 8.90 -16.07 17.31
C ASP A 289 7.93 -15.84 18.49
N ASP A 290 6.69 -15.44 18.20
CA ASP A 290 5.61 -15.26 19.18
C ASP A 290 4.81 -16.55 19.44
N HIS A 291 5.17 -17.66 18.80
CA HIS A 291 4.50 -18.96 18.90
C HIS A 291 3.03 -18.96 18.46
N TYR A 292 2.63 -18.04 17.58
CA TYR A 292 1.30 -18.06 16.95
C TYR A 292 1.20 -19.06 15.79
N ILE A 293 2.34 -19.42 15.19
CA ILE A 293 2.43 -20.43 14.13
C ILE A 293 3.62 -21.35 14.41
N SER A 294 3.50 -22.60 13.97
CA SER A 294 4.55 -23.61 14.00
C SER A 294 5.63 -23.37 12.93
N ASP A 295 6.76 -24.06 13.07
CA ASP A 295 7.80 -24.08 12.04
C ASP A 295 7.28 -24.59 10.70
N ALA A 296 6.38 -25.57 10.70
CA ALA A 296 5.80 -26.13 9.48
C ALA A 296 4.87 -25.12 8.78
N GLU A 297 4.01 -24.43 9.54
CA GLU A 297 3.14 -23.37 9.00
C GLU A 297 3.95 -22.19 8.48
N TYR A 298 5.03 -21.81 9.18
CA TYR A 298 5.96 -20.76 8.72
C TYR A 298 6.57 -21.12 7.36
N GLN A 299 7.11 -22.32 7.20
CA GLN A 299 7.71 -22.75 5.92
C GLN A 299 6.67 -22.83 4.80
N THR A 300 5.45 -23.30 5.11
CA THR A 300 4.35 -23.38 4.15
C THR A 300 3.94 -21.98 3.67
N ALA A 301 3.73 -21.05 4.59
CA ALA A 301 3.32 -19.67 4.29
C ALA A 301 4.38 -18.87 3.51
N LEU A 302 5.66 -19.22 3.64
CA LEU A 302 6.76 -18.55 2.90
C LEU A 302 6.70 -18.80 1.39
N VAL A 303 6.25 -19.97 0.98
CA VAL A 303 6.23 -20.41 -0.43
C VAL A 303 4.83 -20.41 -1.04
N GLU A 304 3.81 -20.09 -0.24
CA GLU A 304 2.43 -20.01 -0.70
C GLU A 304 2.27 -18.96 -1.83
N PRO A 305 1.78 -19.36 -3.02
CA PRO A 305 1.39 -18.42 -4.07
C PRO A 305 0.24 -17.53 -3.57
N ILE A 306 0.35 -16.23 -3.78
CA ILE A 306 -0.69 -15.26 -3.41
C ILE A 306 -1.29 -14.75 -4.71
N ALA A 307 -2.51 -15.18 -4.99
CA ALA A 307 -3.31 -14.65 -6.09
C ALA A 307 -3.89 -13.30 -5.66
N LEU A 308 -3.67 -12.27 -6.48
CA LEU A 308 -4.19 -10.94 -6.24
C LEU A 308 -5.37 -10.68 -7.18
N VAL A 309 -6.39 -9.98 -6.69
CA VAL A 309 -7.51 -9.53 -7.54
C VAL A 309 -7.03 -8.43 -8.47
N GLU A 310 -7.39 -8.48 -9.75
CA GLU A 310 -7.04 -7.42 -10.69
C GLU A 310 -7.78 -6.11 -10.34
N GLU A 311 -7.12 -4.98 -10.46
CA GLU A 311 -7.70 -3.66 -10.14
C GLU A 311 -8.90 -3.31 -11.06
N SER A 312 -9.04 -4.03 -12.19
CA SER A 312 -10.21 -4.02 -13.08
C SER A 312 -11.44 -4.73 -12.50
N ASP A 313 -11.28 -5.75 -11.64
CA ASP A 313 -12.38 -6.58 -11.15
C ASP A 313 -13.10 -5.94 -9.94
N LEU A 314 -12.42 -5.06 -9.20
CA LEU A 314 -13.00 -4.34 -8.05
C LEU A 314 -13.82 -3.12 -8.45
N ASN A 315 -13.71 -2.72 -9.72
CA ASN A 315 -14.54 -1.73 -10.35
C ASN A 315 -15.32 -2.42 -11.47
N HIS A 316 -16.32 -3.24 -11.12
CA HIS A 316 -17.43 -3.55 -12.03
C HIS A 316 -18.24 -2.27 -12.32
N LEU A 317 -17.58 -1.27 -12.90
CA LEU A 317 -18.21 -0.17 -13.59
C LEU A 317 -18.63 -0.73 -14.93
N ALA A 318 -19.83 -1.31 -15.00
CA ALA A 318 -20.43 -1.70 -16.27
C ALA A 318 -20.50 -0.51 -17.26
N SER A 319 -20.31 0.74 -16.78
CA SER A 319 -20.32 1.96 -17.59
C SER A 319 -19.47 3.08 -16.96
N PRO A 320 -18.14 3.08 -17.12
CA PRO A 320 -17.27 4.00 -16.38
C PRO A 320 -17.48 5.47 -16.75
N TYR A 321 -17.72 5.79 -18.03
CA TYR A 321 -18.06 7.15 -18.46
C TYR A 321 -19.36 7.66 -17.82
N PHE A 322 -20.40 6.81 -17.77
CA PHE A 322 -21.68 7.16 -17.16
C PHE A 322 -21.56 7.39 -15.66
N VAL A 323 -20.85 6.52 -14.95
CA VAL A 323 -20.65 6.65 -13.51
C VAL A 323 -19.81 7.88 -13.17
N GLU A 324 -18.79 8.21 -13.96
CA GLU A 324 -18.03 9.46 -13.78
C GLU A 324 -18.92 10.69 -13.98
N HIS A 325 -19.80 10.68 -14.99
CA HIS A 325 -20.75 11.77 -15.18
C HIS A 325 -21.71 11.92 -13.98
N VAL A 326 -22.23 10.81 -13.45
CA VAL A 326 -23.03 10.80 -12.21
C VAL A 326 -22.22 11.37 -11.05
N ARG A 327 -20.94 11.01 -10.93
CA ARG A 327 -20.04 11.55 -9.89
C ARG A 327 -19.91 13.07 -9.99
N GLN A 328 -19.70 13.61 -11.19
CA GLN A 328 -19.57 15.04 -11.42
C GLN A 328 -20.85 15.80 -11.04
N LEU A 329 -22.01 15.30 -11.47
CA LEU A 329 -23.31 15.86 -11.09
C LEU A 329 -23.56 15.80 -9.59
N ALA A 330 -23.25 14.66 -8.97
CA ALA A 330 -23.44 14.46 -7.54
C ALA A 330 -22.49 15.33 -6.70
N THR A 331 -21.22 15.46 -7.09
CA THR A 331 -20.26 16.37 -6.46
C THR A 331 -20.75 17.82 -6.53
N LYS A 332 -21.28 18.26 -7.70
CA LYS A 332 -21.80 19.62 -7.87
C LYS A 332 -23.02 19.90 -6.98
N LYS A 333 -23.90 18.90 -6.79
CA LYS A 333 -25.15 19.05 -6.04
C LYS A 333 -25.00 18.87 -4.53
N TYR A 334 -24.23 17.87 -4.11
CA TYR A 334 -24.15 17.44 -2.71
C TYR A 334 -22.80 17.75 -2.05
N GLY A 335 -21.78 18.12 -2.84
CA GLY A 335 -20.41 18.25 -2.36
C GLY A 335 -19.74 16.90 -2.09
N ASN A 336 -18.42 16.91 -1.91
CA ASN A 336 -17.63 15.68 -1.78
C ASN A 336 -17.94 14.89 -0.50
N ARG A 337 -18.16 15.55 0.64
CA ARG A 337 -18.33 14.85 1.92
C ARG A 337 -19.58 13.96 1.95
N PRO A 338 -20.79 14.44 1.62
CA PRO A 338 -21.97 13.58 1.53
C PRO A 338 -21.87 12.52 0.43
N LEU A 339 -21.25 12.85 -0.70
CA LEU A 339 -21.07 11.89 -1.80
C LEU A 339 -20.24 10.67 -1.40
N PHE A 340 -19.09 10.89 -0.75
CA PHE A 340 -18.16 9.81 -0.46
C PHE A 340 -18.31 9.19 0.94
N LYS A 341 -19.10 9.80 1.82
CA LYS A 341 -19.28 9.34 3.22
C LYS A 341 -20.73 9.16 3.64
N GLY A 342 -21.69 9.61 2.83
CA GLY A 342 -23.10 9.70 3.21
C GLY A 342 -23.96 8.48 2.88
N GLY A 343 -23.43 7.45 2.21
CA GLY A 343 -24.19 6.25 1.87
C GLY A 343 -25.40 6.50 0.95
N LEU A 344 -25.27 7.44 0.01
CA LEU A 344 -26.35 7.81 -0.91
C LEU A 344 -26.59 6.69 -1.94
N LYS A 345 -27.85 6.53 -2.35
CA LYS A 345 -28.22 5.66 -3.48
C LYS A 345 -28.64 6.52 -4.67
N PHE A 346 -27.92 6.43 -5.77
CA PHE A 346 -28.21 7.12 -7.01
C PHE A 346 -28.92 6.17 -7.97
N TYR A 347 -30.23 6.34 -8.14
CA TYR A 347 -30.99 5.60 -9.15
C TYR A 347 -30.85 6.32 -10.49
N SER A 348 -30.24 5.64 -11.46
CA SER A 348 -29.95 6.21 -12.77
C SER A 348 -30.93 5.75 -13.83
N THR A 349 -30.79 6.34 -15.02
CA THR A 349 -31.61 6.02 -16.20
C THR A 349 -30.95 5.00 -17.12
N LEU A 350 -29.74 4.54 -16.79
CA LEU A 350 -28.95 3.63 -17.61
C LEU A 350 -29.66 2.27 -17.78
N ASP A 351 -29.82 1.80 -19.00
CA ASP A 351 -30.22 0.42 -19.30
C ASP A 351 -28.95 -0.35 -19.72
N LEU A 352 -28.61 -1.39 -18.96
CA LEU A 352 -27.35 -2.13 -19.16
C LEU A 352 -27.27 -2.84 -20.52
N ARG A 353 -28.41 -3.25 -21.08
CA ARG A 353 -28.45 -3.86 -22.41
C ARG A 353 -28.20 -2.81 -23.49
N MET A 354 -28.81 -1.64 -23.36
CA MET A 354 -28.58 -0.51 -24.27
C MET A 354 -27.13 -0.02 -24.18
N GLN A 355 -26.56 0.03 -22.99
CA GLN A 355 -25.15 0.36 -22.80
C GLN A 355 -24.24 -0.64 -23.50
N ALA A 356 -24.40 -1.94 -23.24
CA ALA A 356 -23.55 -2.96 -23.85
C ALA A 356 -23.65 -2.92 -25.39
N ALA A 357 -24.85 -2.66 -25.92
CA ALA A 357 -25.06 -2.45 -27.34
C ALA A 357 -24.34 -1.19 -27.86
N ALA A 358 -24.39 -0.07 -27.12
CA ALA A 358 -23.73 1.18 -27.48
C ALA A 358 -22.20 1.04 -27.47
N GLU A 359 -21.62 0.43 -26.44
CA GLU A 359 -20.19 0.16 -26.33
C GLU A 359 -19.72 -0.76 -27.45
N GLY A 360 -20.46 -1.85 -27.69
CA GLY A 360 -20.18 -2.77 -28.80
C GLY A 360 -20.27 -2.11 -30.16
N ALA A 361 -21.27 -1.26 -30.40
CA ALA A 361 -21.46 -0.54 -31.66
C ALA A 361 -20.36 0.49 -31.90
N LEU A 362 -20.00 1.28 -30.89
CA LEU A 362 -18.92 2.27 -31.00
C LEU A 362 -17.58 1.58 -31.25
N ARG A 363 -17.25 0.53 -30.47
CA ARG A 363 -16.01 -0.24 -30.62
C ARG A 363 -15.89 -0.82 -32.03
N LYS A 364 -16.91 -1.57 -32.48
CA LYS A 364 -16.93 -2.17 -33.83
C LYS A 364 -16.88 -1.11 -34.93
N GLY A 365 -17.56 0.02 -34.75
CA GLY A 365 -17.55 1.13 -35.69
C GLY A 365 -16.17 1.75 -35.84
N LEU A 366 -15.50 2.04 -34.72
CA LEU A 366 -14.14 2.58 -34.69
C LEU A 366 -13.12 1.59 -35.25
N GLU A 367 -13.18 0.31 -34.87
CA GLU A 367 -12.32 -0.75 -35.43
C GLU A 367 -12.52 -0.92 -36.94
N SER A 368 -13.78 -0.93 -37.41
CA SER A 368 -14.07 -1.04 -38.84
C SER A 368 -13.58 0.18 -39.62
N LEU A 369 -13.69 1.39 -39.05
CA LEU A 369 -13.21 2.60 -39.68
C LEU A 369 -11.68 2.64 -39.69
N ASP A 370 -11.05 2.29 -38.58
CA ASP A 370 -9.60 2.19 -38.43
C ASP A 370 -9.00 1.24 -39.48
N ARG A 371 -9.63 0.07 -39.66
CA ARG A 371 -9.24 -0.90 -40.68
C ARG A 371 -9.38 -0.38 -42.12
N LYS A 372 -10.38 0.46 -42.40
CA LYS A 372 -10.55 1.08 -43.73
C LYS A 372 -9.49 2.16 -44.01
N LEU A 373 -8.98 2.81 -42.97
CA LEU A 373 -7.89 3.77 -43.09
C LEU A 373 -6.51 3.12 -43.25
N GLY A 374 -6.45 1.80 -43.06
CA GLY A 374 -5.29 0.97 -43.33
C GLY A 374 -4.35 0.81 -42.13
N PHE A 375 -3.39 -0.09 -42.32
CA PHE A 375 -2.33 -0.36 -41.37
C PHE A 375 -1.43 0.87 -41.17
N ARG A 376 -1.04 1.14 -39.93
CA ARG A 376 -0.23 2.32 -39.56
C ARG A 376 1.25 2.02 -39.36
N GLY A 377 1.65 0.76 -39.37
CA GLY A 377 3.03 0.35 -39.14
C GLY A 377 3.19 -0.55 -37.93
N PRO A 378 4.35 -1.23 -37.84
CA PRO A 378 4.64 -2.17 -36.77
C PRO A 378 4.77 -1.46 -35.42
N ILE A 379 4.42 -2.17 -34.34
CA ILE A 379 4.49 -1.64 -32.96
C ILE A 379 5.91 -1.70 -32.37
N GLY A 380 6.86 -2.28 -33.09
CA GLY A 380 8.25 -2.43 -32.69
C GLY A 380 8.99 -3.39 -33.62
N SER A 381 10.21 -3.77 -33.25
CA SER A 381 10.97 -4.80 -33.95
C SER A 381 11.85 -5.59 -32.99
N VAL A 382 12.10 -6.86 -33.31
CA VAL A 382 13.01 -7.74 -32.59
C VAL A 382 14.38 -7.71 -33.28
N ALA A 383 15.41 -7.34 -32.52
CA ALA A 383 16.78 -7.30 -33.00
C ALA A 383 17.21 -8.69 -33.50
N GLN A 384 18.02 -8.74 -34.57
CA GLN A 384 18.39 -9.99 -35.24
C GLN A 384 19.00 -11.03 -34.28
N THR A 385 19.79 -10.57 -33.30
CA THR A 385 20.42 -11.42 -32.27
C THR A 385 19.44 -12.02 -31.26
N GLN A 386 18.24 -11.44 -31.13
CA GLN A 386 17.21 -11.85 -30.16
C GLN A 386 16.10 -12.69 -30.79
N ARG A 387 16.02 -12.77 -32.12
CA ARG A 387 14.94 -13.51 -32.83
C ARG A 387 14.92 -15.00 -32.53
N GLY A 388 16.10 -15.60 -32.28
CA GLY A 388 16.20 -17.01 -31.89
C GLY A 388 15.56 -17.31 -30.53
N ALA A 389 15.61 -16.35 -29.59
CA ALA A 389 14.98 -16.47 -28.27
C ALA A 389 13.47 -16.20 -28.30
N TRP A 390 12.97 -15.54 -29.36
CA TRP A 390 11.55 -15.32 -29.59
C TRP A 390 10.84 -16.58 -30.08
N THR A 391 11.48 -17.35 -30.98
CA THR A 391 10.90 -18.57 -31.55
C THR A 391 10.84 -19.69 -30.52
N GLY A 392 9.67 -20.32 -30.35
CA GLY A 392 9.49 -21.47 -29.46
C GLY A 392 9.38 -21.11 -27.97
N GLY A 393 9.31 -19.82 -27.65
CA GLY A 393 9.01 -19.30 -26.32
C GLY A 393 7.51 -19.16 -26.05
N PRO A 394 7.12 -18.67 -24.86
CA PRO A 394 5.72 -18.41 -24.51
C PRO A 394 5.08 -17.34 -25.41
N ALA A 395 3.75 -17.33 -25.50
CA ALA A 395 3.04 -16.29 -26.22
C ALA A 395 3.30 -14.90 -25.60
N HIS A 396 3.34 -13.86 -26.43
CA HIS A 396 3.61 -12.48 -26.01
C HIS A 396 2.33 -11.61 -26.00
N PRO A 397 1.48 -11.66 -24.96
CA PRO A 397 0.29 -10.81 -24.89
C PRO A 397 0.66 -9.32 -24.83
N ILE A 398 -0.07 -8.49 -25.57
CA ILE A 398 -0.04 -7.03 -25.44
C ILE A 398 -1.08 -6.64 -24.39
N THR A 399 -0.73 -5.71 -23.49
CA THR A 399 -1.52 -5.33 -22.30
C THR A 399 -3.03 -5.21 -22.58
N GLY A 400 -3.83 -5.80 -21.68
CA GLY A 400 -5.24 -6.13 -21.89
C GLY A 400 -5.54 -7.64 -21.83
N ALA A 401 -4.52 -8.47 -21.56
CA ALA A 401 -4.74 -9.82 -21.05
C ALA A 401 -5.24 -9.73 -19.61
N THR A 402 -6.26 -10.52 -19.30
CA THR A 402 -6.43 -11.03 -17.94
C THR A 402 -5.07 -11.60 -17.52
N ASP A 403 -4.50 -11.10 -16.42
CA ASP A 403 -3.20 -11.47 -15.85
C ASP A 403 -3.13 -12.98 -15.47
N ASP A 404 -4.26 -13.70 -15.57
CA ASP A 404 -4.38 -15.15 -15.40
C ASP A 404 -3.73 -15.99 -16.53
N THR A 405 -3.15 -15.37 -17.56
CA THR A 405 -2.58 -16.12 -18.70
C THR A 405 -1.14 -16.61 -18.50
N SER A 406 -0.49 -16.31 -17.37
CA SER A 406 0.85 -16.88 -17.09
C SER A 406 0.84 -18.41 -16.94
N ALA A 407 -0.29 -18.99 -16.52
CA ALA A 407 -0.51 -20.44 -16.47
C ALA A 407 -0.91 -21.04 -17.83
N LEU A 408 -1.23 -20.19 -18.81
CA LEU A 408 -1.70 -20.53 -20.16
C LEU A 408 -0.77 -19.99 -21.25
N ALA A 409 0.49 -19.67 -20.93
CA ALA A 409 1.43 -19.06 -21.87
C ALA A 409 1.64 -19.89 -23.17
N ASP A 410 1.30 -21.18 -23.13
CA ASP A 410 1.33 -22.11 -24.26
C ASP A 410 0.00 -22.16 -25.07
N GLN A 411 -1.10 -21.60 -24.55
CA GLN A 411 -2.42 -21.57 -25.18
C GLN A 411 -2.81 -20.17 -25.65
N LEU A 412 -3.04 -20.04 -26.96
CA LEU A 412 -3.54 -18.80 -27.55
C LEU A 412 -5.04 -18.65 -27.26
N LEU A 413 -5.43 -17.56 -26.61
CA LEU A 413 -6.82 -17.24 -26.29
C LEU A 413 -7.48 -16.48 -27.47
N PRO A 414 -8.76 -16.76 -27.79
CA PRO A 414 -9.44 -16.18 -28.97
C PRO A 414 -9.51 -14.65 -29.01
N ASP A 415 -9.70 -14.00 -27.86
CA ASP A 415 -9.92 -12.54 -27.76
C ASP A 415 -8.68 -11.78 -27.26
N GLN A 416 -7.58 -12.50 -27.00
CA GLN A 416 -6.33 -11.90 -26.57
C GLN A 416 -5.58 -11.29 -27.76
N THR A 417 -5.05 -10.09 -27.55
CA THR A 417 -4.12 -9.46 -28.49
C THR A 417 -2.69 -9.82 -28.13
N TYR A 418 -1.93 -10.28 -29.12
CA TYR A 418 -0.54 -10.71 -29.00
C TYR A 418 0.38 -9.86 -29.87
N GLY A 419 1.62 -9.68 -29.43
CA GLY A 419 2.70 -9.23 -30.28
C GLY A 419 3.25 -10.42 -31.04
N ALA A 420 3.23 -10.36 -32.37
CA ALA A 420 3.78 -11.41 -33.22
C ALA A 420 4.87 -10.86 -34.14
N MET A 421 5.98 -11.58 -34.22
CA MET A 421 7.14 -11.20 -35.02
C MET A 421 6.98 -11.68 -36.47
N VAL A 422 7.17 -10.79 -37.44
CA VAL A 422 7.16 -11.14 -38.86
C VAL A 422 8.35 -12.05 -39.17
N VAL A 423 8.08 -13.29 -39.59
CA VAL A 423 9.10 -14.29 -39.91
C VAL A 423 9.15 -14.65 -41.38
N GLU A 424 8.05 -14.51 -42.11
CA GLU A 424 8.04 -14.75 -43.55
C GLU A 424 7.23 -13.69 -44.30
N LEU A 425 7.78 -13.26 -45.44
CA LEU A 425 7.15 -12.36 -46.40
C LEU A 425 7.15 -12.97 -47.81
N PRO A 426 6.38 -14.04 -48.09
CA PRO A 426 6.29 -14.65 -49.42
C PRO A 426 5.98 -13.64 -50.53
N ARG A 427 6.60 -13.79 -51.71
CA ARG A 427 6.33 -12.92 -52.88
C ARG A 427 4.88 -12.99 -53.37
N ALA A 428 4.18 -14.08 -53.08
CA ALA A 428 2.78 -14.31 -53.43
C ALA A 428 1.76 -13.56 -52.52
N GLY A 429 2.22 -12.67 -51.62
CA GLY A 429 1.35 -11.72 -50.91
C GLY A 429 0.95 -12.10 -49.48
N GLY A 430 1.24 -13.32 -49.01
CA GLY A 430 0.99 -13.71 -47.61
C GLY A 430 1.99 -13.09 -46.62
N ILE A 431 1.67 -13.14 -45.33
CA ILE A 431 2.57 -12.79 -44.22
C ILE A 431 2.43 -13.88 -43.16
N VAL A 432 3.56 -14.41 -42.67
CA VAL A 432 3.59 -15.37 -41.55
C VAL A 432 4.27 -14.69 -40.37
N VAL A 433 3.62 -14.79 -39.21
CA VAL A 433 4.11 -14.22 -37.96
C VAL A 433 4.33 -15.32 -36.91
N ASP A 434 5.27 -15.07 -36.01
CA ASP A 434 5.66 -15.95 -34.91
C ASP A 434 5.20 -15.35 -33.58
N LEU A 435 4.31 -16.06 -32.90
CA LEU A 435 3.76 -15.67 -31.60
C LEU A 435 4.65 -16.10 -30.43
N GLY A 436 5.68 -16.91 -30.69
CA GLY A 436 6.39 -17.70 -29.68
C GLY A 436 6.08 -19.19 -29.84
N PRO A 437 4.92 -19.67 -29.36
CA PRO A 437 4.60 -21.10 -29.34
C PRO A 437 4.13 -21.61 -30.70
N LYS A 438 3.65 -20.72 -31.58
CA LYS A 438 3.12 -21.06 -32.91
C LYS A 438 3.49 -20.01 -33.95
N ARG A 439 3.68 -20.48 -35.19
CA ARG A 439 3.79 -19.65 -36.39
C ARG A 439 2.51 -19.78 -37.20
N LEU A 440 1.85 -18.66 -37.45
CA LEU A 440 0.55 -18.64 -38.10
C LEU A 440 0.51 -17.57 -39.20
N PRO A 441 -0.21 -17.81 -40.31
CA PRO A 441 -0.40 -16.80 -41.33
C PRO A 441 -1.43 -15.75 -40.93
N LEU A 442 -1.23 -14.52 -41.41
CA LEU A 442 -2.26 -13.49 -41.38
C LEU A 442 -3.33 -13.74 -42.44
N ILE A 443 -4.55 -13.29 -42.17
CA ILE A 443 -5.63 -13.29 -43.16
C ILE A 443 -5.28 -12.45 -44.38
N GLY A 444 -5.80 -12.85 -45.54
CA GLY A 444 -5.46 -12.24 -46.83
C GLY A 444 -5.64 -10.73 -46.87
N PRO A 445 -6.80 -10.18 -46.43
CA PRO A 445 -7.03 -8.73 -46.45
C PRO A 445 -6.01 -7.93 -45.65
N ASP A 446 -5.64 -8.40 -44.46
CA ASP A 446 -4.68 -7.70 -43.60
C ASP A 446 -3.26 -7.81 -44.16
N ALA A 447 -2.90 -8.97 -44.71
CA ALA A 447 -1.62 -9.14 -45.38
C ALA A 447 -1.44 -8.20 -46.58
N VAL A 448 -2.51 -7.95 -47.34
CA VAL A 448 -2.52 -6.99 -48.46
C VAL A 448 -2.35 -5.56 -47.95
N ASP A 449 -3.13 -5.16 -46.94
CA ASP A 449 -3.08 -3.81 -46.35
C ASP A 449 -1.70 -3.51 -45.75
N ILE A 450 -1.16 -4.45 -44.97
CA ILE A 450 0.16 -4.33 -44.35
C ILE A 450 1.29 -4.23 -45.41
N ARG A 451 1.16 -4.92 -46.55
CA ARG A 451 2.15 -4.81 -47.65
C ARG A 451 2.03 -3.50 -48.43
N ALA A 452 0.84 -2.94 -48.50
CA ALA A 452 0.60 -1.64 -49.13
C ALA A 452 1.12 -0.49 -48.27
N TRP A 453 1.20 -0.68 -46.94
CA TRP A 453 1.68 0.33 -46.02
C TRP A 453 3.08 0.86 -46.36
N ARG A 454 3.21 2.19 -46.23
CA ARG A 454 4.47 2.91 -46.31
C ARG A 454 4.55 3.84 -45.10
N GLY A 455 5.67 3.77 -44.36
CA GLY A 455 5.93 4.72 -43.28
C GLY A 455 6.14 6.14 -43.81
N GLU A 456 6.14 7.14 -42.93
CA GLU A 456 6.31 8.57 -43.29
C GLU A 456 7.60 8.83 -44.10
N LYS A 457 8.63 8.02 -43.87
CA LYS A 457 9.93 8.07 -44.57
C LYS A 457 10.06 7.07 -45.72
N GLY A 458 8.96 6.47 -46.17
CA GLY A 458 8.96 5.43 -47.21
C GLY A 458 9.35 4.04 -46.72
N GLU A 459 9.30 3.80 -45.41
CA GLU A 459 9.62 2.50 -44.81
C GLU A 459 8.60 1.44 -45.22
N THR A 460 9.04 0.19 -45.30
CA THR A 460 8.22 -0.98 -45.62
C THR A 460 8.37 -2.02 -44.52
N LEU A 461 7.41 -2.94 -44.42
CA LEU A 461 7.46 -4.04 -43.48
C LEU A 461 8.69 -4.94 -43.73
N LYS A 462 9.40 -5.32 -42.67
CA LYS A 462 10.61 -6.14 -42.67
C LYS A 462 10.46 -7.37 -41.78
N LEU A 463 11.35 -8.34 -42.00
CA LEU A 463 11.50 -9.48 -41.10
C LEU A 463 12.00 -9.00 -39.73
N GLY A 464 11.34 -9.46 -38.67
CA GLY A 464 11.58 -9.05 -37.30
C GLY A 464 10.67 -7.93 -36.79
N ASP A 465 9.86 -7.32 -37.65
CA ASP A 465 8.87 -6.33 -37.21
C ASP A 465 7.79 -6.99 -36.34
N LEU A 466 7.30 -6.27 -35.34
CA LEU A 466 6.25 -6.73 -34.42
C LEU A 466 4.90 -6.19 -34.86
N LEU A 467 3.93 -7.07 -34.97
CA LEU A 467 2.55 -6.77 -35.33
C LEU A 467 1.61 -7.13 -34.16
N PRO A 468 0.65 -6.27 -33.81
CA PRO A 468 -0.42 -6.66 -32.90
C PRO A 468 -1.40 -7.55 -33.65
N VAL A 469 -1.65 -8.76 -33.15
CA VAL A 469 -2.50 -9.76 -33.80
C VAL A 469 -3.44 -10.43 -32.81
N ARG A 470 -4.54 -10.98 -33.31
CA ARG A 470 -5.46 -11.85 -32.55
C ARG A 470 -5.87 -13.05 -33.38
N LEU A 471 -6.36 -14.09 -32.72
CA LEU A 471 -6.97 -15.22 -33.41
C LEU A 471 -8.24 -14.79 -34.14
N VAL A 472 -8.45 -15.36 -35.34
CA VAL A 472 -9.64 -15.12 -36.14
C VAL A 472 -10.82 -15.92 -35.58
N SER A 473 -11.93 -15.24 -35.32
CA SER A 473 -13.16 -15.86 -34.82
C SER A 473 -13.82 -16.77 -35.88
N LYS A 474 -14.65 -17.72 -35.44
CA LYS A 474 -15.36 -18.65 -36.35
C LYS A 474 -16.22 -17.93 -37.40
N ASP A 475 -16.74 -16.75 -37.09
CA ASP A 475 -17.58 -15.97 -38.02
C ASP A 475 -16.77 -15.22 -39.08
N GLU A 476 -15.55 -14.80 -38.73
CA GLU A 476 -14.61 -14.20 -39.69
C GLU A 476 -14.00 -15.24 -40.63
N LYS A 477 -13.80 -16.48 -40.17
CA LYS A 477 -13.33 -17.60 -41.01
C LYS A 477 -14.26 -17.87 -42.20
N LYS A 478 -15.58 -17.71 -42.04
CA LYS A 478 -16.57 -17.93 -43.13
C LYS A 478 -16.46 -16.92 -44.28
N LYS A 479 -15.83 -15.76 -44.07
CA LYS A 479 -15.68 -14.72 -45.10
C LYS A 479 -14.40 -14.84 -45.90
N ASP A 480 -13.41 -15.57 -45.40
CA ASP A 480 -12.17 -15.84 -46.13
C ASP A 480 -12.34 -17.15 -46.91
N ALA A 481 -12.34 -17.07 -48.25
CA ALA A 481 -12.68 -18.19 -49.15
C ALA A 481 -11.63 -19.33 -49.17
N ARG A 482 -10.66 -19.31 -48.24
CA ARG A 482 -9.61 -20.30 -48.04
C ARG A 482 -9.76 -20.94 -46.66
N ASP A 483 -10.92 -21.55 -46.38
CA ASP A 483 -11.10 -22.34 -45.16
C ASP A 483 -10.47 -23.73 -45.36
N ASP A 484 -9.15 -23.81 -45.17
CA ASP A 484 -8.38 -25.07 -45.18
C ASP A 484 -8.24 -25.67 -43.77
N GLY A 485 -9.06 -25.22 -42.81
CA GLY A 485 -9.03 -25.68 -41.42
C GLY A 485 -7.85 -25.16 -40.60
N LYS A 486 -7.00 -24.27 -41.16
CA LYS A 486 -5.85 -23.70 -40.44
C LYS A 486 -6.24 -22.57 -39.50
N GLU A 487 -5.49 -22.43 -38.42
CA GLU A 487 -5.58 -21.27 -37.54
C GLU A 487 -5.00 -20.04 -38.28
N LEU A 488 -5.78 -18.96 -38.31
CA LEU A 488 -5.41 -17.70 -38.95
C LEU A 488 -5.40 -16.58 -37.91
N LEU A 489 -4.60 -15.56 -38.18
CA LEU A 489 -4.48 -14.36 -37.38
C LEU A 489 -5.01 -13.15 -38.12
N ALA A 490 -5.69 -12.26 -37.41
CA ALA A 490 -6.08 -10.94 -37.88
C ALA A 490 -5.21 -9.87 -37.20
N LEU A 491 -4.99 -8.76 -37.91
CA LEU A 491 -4.37 -7.57 -37.36
C LEU A 491 -5.27 -7.00 -36.26
N ALA A 492 -4.72 -6.85 -35.05
CA ALA A 492 -5.39 -6.30 -33.88
C ALA A 492 -4.92 -4.86 -33.61
N GLN A 493 -4.97 -4.03 -34.65
CA GLN A 493 -4.56 -2.64 -34.54
C GLN A 493 -5.57 -1.85 -33.71
N ARG A 494 -5.12 -1.30 -32.59
CA ARG A 494 -5.95 -0.46 -31.72
C ARG A 494 -6.31 0.85 -32.45
N PRO A 495 -7.59 1.25 -32.51
CA PRO A 495 -7.99 2.51 -33.12
C PRO A 495 -7.36 3.72 -32.44
N ILE A 496 -6.75 4.61 -33.24
CA ILE A 496 -6.35 5.94 -32.77
C ILE A 496 -7.56 6.88 -32.77
N LEU A 497 -8.46 6.66 -33.75
CA LEU A 497 -9.71 7.39 -33.82
C LEU A 497 -10.53 7.19 -32.55
N GLN A 498 -11.21 8.26 -32.18
CA GLN A 498 -12.11 8.29 -31.04
C GLN A 498 -13.52 8.57 -31.52
N GLY A 499 -14.48 8.24 -30.67
CA GLY A 499 -15.87 8.59 -30.88
C GLY A 499 -16.60 8.60 -29.55
N SER A 500 -17.84 9.03 -29.60
CA SER A 500 -18.77 8.96 -28.49
C SER A 500 -20.14 8.52 -29.00
N LEU A 501 -20.95 8.00 -28.08
CA LEU A 501 -22.33 7.63 -28.35
C LEU A 501 -23.18 7.99 -27.14
N VAL A 502 -24.31 8.65 -27.40
CA VAL A 502 -25.36 8.91 -26.40
C VAL A 502 -26.67 8.40 -26.97
N ALA A 503 -27.36 7.56 -26.20
CA ALA A 503 -28.73 7.16 -26.50
C ALA A 503 -29.66 7.78 -25.47
N MET A 504 -30.72 8.43 -25.95
CA MET A 504 -31.67 9.14 -25.11
C MET A 504 -33.10 8.81 -25.54
N GLU A 505 -33.98 8.61 -24.57
CA GLU A 505 -35.41 8.47 -24.81
C GLU A 505 -36.01 9.84 -25.20
N PRO A 506 -36.60 10.00 -26.40
CA PRO A 506 -37.04 11.31 -26.88
C PRO A 506 -38.16 11.94 -26.04
N ALA A 507 -39.06 11.11 -25.49
CA ALA A 507 -40.24 11.59 -24.77
C ALA A 507 -39.89 12.18 -23.39
N THR A 508 -38.81 11.68 -22.76
CA THR A 508 -38.48 11.99 -21.36
C THR A 508 -37.13 12.71 -21.22
N GLY A 509 -36.28 12.64 -22.24
CA GLY A 509 -34.89 13.08 -22.16
C GLY A 509 -34.00 12.16 -21.32
N ARG A 510 -34.45 10.96 -20.97
CA ARG A 510 -33.66 10.01 -20.16
C ARG A 510 -32.50 9.46 -20.99
N VAL A 511 -31.27 9.64 -20.51
CA VAL A 511 -30.07 9.03 -21.11
C VAL A 511 -30.04 7.55 -20.73
N VAL A 512 -30.18 6.65 -21.71
CA VAL A 512 -30.26 5.20 -21.49
C VAL A 512 -28.94 4.47 -21.78
N ALA A 513 -28.03 5.10 -22.54
CA ALA A 513 -26.67 4.64 -22.75
C ALA A 513 -25.74 5.84 -23.01
N MET A 514 -24.50 5.75 -22.55
CA MET A 514 -23.48 6.79 -22.73
C MET A 514 -22.07 6.20 -22.80
N VAL A 515 -21.36 6.51 -23.89
CA VAL A 515 -19.99 6.08 -24.14
C VAL A 515 -19.15 7.27 -24.58
N GLY A 516 -18.09 7.58 -23.83
CA GLY A 516 -17.24 8.76 -24.05
C GLY A 516 -15.97 8.54 -24.87
N GLY A 517 -15.66 7.29 -25.21
CA GLY A 517 -14.44 6.93 -25.91
C GLY A 517 -14.33 5.44 -26.19
N TYR A 518 -13.29 5.06 -26.94
CA TYR A 518 -13.02 3.66 -27.30
C TYR A 518 -12.66 2.79 -26.08
N ASP A 519 -11.92 3.37 -25.13
CA ASP A 519 -11.42 2.68 -23.96
C ASP A 519 -11.16 3.68 -22.83
N TRP A 520 -11.87 3.47 -21.72
CA TRP A 520 -11.79 4.28 -20.52
C TRP A 520 -10.39 4.28 -19.88
N THR A 521 -9.72 3.13 -19.89
CA THR A 521 -8.41 2.98 -19.22
C THR A 521 -7.33 3.81 -19.89
N ALA A 522 -7.41 3.97 -21.22
CA ALA A 522 -6.50 4.83 -21.96
C ALA A 522 -6.91 6.29 -22.00
N SER A 523 -8.21 6.60 -21.92
CA SER A 523 -8.68 7.98 -21.92
C SER A 523 -10.00 8.12 -21.15
N GLN A 524 -9.92 8.75 -19.98
CA GLN A 524 -11.07 9.09 -19.14
C GLN A 524 -11.81 10.36 -19.61
N PHE A 525 -11.34 11.01 -20.69
CA PHE A 525 -12.01 12.18 -21.26
C PHE A 525 -13.33 11.78 -21.93
N ASP A 526 -14.44 12.36 -21.47
CA ASP A 526 -15.77 11.97 -21.92
C ASP A 526 -16.25 12.83 -23.10
N ARG A 527 -16.08 12.31 -24.31
CA ARG A 527 -16.52 12.99 -25.55
C ARG A 527 -18.03 13.04 -25.72
N ALA A 528 -18.80 12.33 -24.92
CA ALA A 528 -20.27 12.43 -24.98
C ALA A 528 -20.76 13.76 -24.38
N THR A 529 -20.02 14.31 -23.42
CA THR A 529 -20.47 15.48 -22.64
C THR A 529 -19.49 16.66 -22.65
N GLN A 530 -18.24 16.46 -23.09
CA GLN A 530 -17.16 17.45 -22.96
C GLN A 530 -16.53 17.88 -24.29
N ALA A 531 -16.84 17.21 -25.41
CA ALA A 531 -16.21 17.45 -26.71
C ALA A 531 -16.92 18.52 -27.57
#